data_AF-A0A976QES9-F1
#
_entry.id   AF-A0A976QES9-F1
#
_cell.length_a   1.000
_cell.length_b   1.000
_cell.length_c   1.000
_cell.angle_alpha   90.00
_cell.angle_beta   90.00
_cell.angle_gamma   90.00
#
_symmetry.space_group_name_H-M   'P 1'
#
loop_
_entity.id
_entity.type
_entity.pdbx_description
1 polymer ?
#
loop_
_entity_poly.entity_id
_entity_poly.type
_entity_poly.pdbx_seq_one_letter_code
_entity_poly.pdbx_strand_id
1 'polypeptide(L)'
;MHKAVPLLLSNGTIQVPENPNALKFERFIFDLLPQAQRVSVVEVDRNNCFAPLKNPLGSQSDGPEHVQRSMLAKARAMMESAGVHVDDGIPIEIDCAHILDVDDISHFIAPGTRMTAPTVVGRSIPISITVSETFHKTQGN
;
A
#
# COMPACT_ATOMS: atom_id res chain seq x y z
N MET A 1 -3.79 17.38 19.75
CA MET A 1 -3.61 18.16 18.50
C MET A 1 -4.77 19.14 18.36
N HIS A 2 -4.52 20.40 17.99
CA HIS A 2 -5.59 21.35 17.66
C HIS A 2 -6.21 21.01 16.29
N LYS A 3 -7.54 20.97 16.22
CA LYS A 3 -8.28 20.67 14.98
C LYS A 3 -9.40 21.69 14.75
N ALA A 4 -9.64 22.01 13.49
CA ALA A 4 -10.88 22.63 13.03
C ALA A 4 -11.91 21.51 12.85
N VAL A 5 -12.94 21.51 13.69
CA VAL A 5 -14.01 20.51 13.71
C VAL A 5 -15.32 21.20 13.36
N PRO A 6 -16.04 20.77 12.30
CA PRO A 6 -17.32 21.35 11.93
C PRO A 6 -18.33 21.31 13.08
N LEU A 7 -19.09 22.40 13.26
CA LEU A 7 -20.13 22.52 14.29
C LEU A 7 -21.51 22.57 13.65
N LEU A 8 -22.49 21.91 14.26
CA LEU A 8 -23.90 22.10 13.95
C LEU A 8 -24.46 23.23 14.81
N LEU A 9 -24.89 24.32 14.18
CA LEU A 9 -25.48 25.47 14.86
C LEU A 9 -26.96 25.22 15.21
N SER A 10 -27.50 26.03 16.12
CA SER A 10 -28.89 25.91 16.58
C SER A 10 -29.94 26.12 15.47
N ASN A 11 -29.57 26.78 14.37
CA ASN A 11 -30.41 26.98 13.19
C ASN A 11 -30.32 25.81 12.18
N GLY A 12 -29.58 24.75 12.50
CA GLY A 12 -29.41 23.57 11.64
C GLY A 12 -28.28 23.69 10.60
N THR A 13 -27.56 24.81 10.54
CA THR A 13 -26.46 24.99 9.58
C THR A 13 -25.16 24.39 10.12
N ILE A 14 -24.37 23.77 9.23
CA ILE A 14 -23.00 23.33 9.55
C ILE A 14 -22.03 24.48 9.30
N GLN A 15 -21.26 24.85 10.32
CA GLN A 15 -20.17 25.83 10.20
C GLN A 15 -18.83 25.11 10.24
N VAL A 16 -18.00 25.32 9.21
CA VAL A 16 -16.59 24.89 9.19
C VAL A 16 -15.74 26.04 9.71
N PRO A 17 -15.05 25.90 10.86
CA PRO A 17 -14.30 27.00 11.45
C PRO A 17 -12.97 27.22 10.70
N GLU A 18 -12.61 28.49 10.50
CA GLU A 18 -11.34 28.88 9.86
C GLU A 18 -10.12 28.61 10.75
N ASN A 19 -10.31 28.63 12.06
CA ASN A 19 -9.28 28.38 13.07
C ASN A 19 -9.62 27.14 13.91
N PRO A 20 -8.62 26.43 14.46
CA PRO A 20 -8.87 25.30 15.35
C PRO A 20 -9.74 25.67 16.55
N ASN A 21 -10.81 24.90 16.75
CA ASN A 21 -11.81 25.10 17.81
C ASN A 21 -11.90 23.91 18.78
N ALA A 22 -11.12 22.84 18.54
CA ALA A 22 -11.16 21.64 19.36
C ALA A 22 -9.78 21.05 19.63
N LEU A 23 -9.67 20.35 20.77
CA LEU A 23 -8.53 19.51 21.13
C LEU A 23 -8.86 18.06 20.81
N LYS A 24 -8.11 17.47 19.88
CA LYS A 24 -8.11 16.03 19.64
C LYS A 24 -7.10 15.36 20.58
N PHE A 25 -7.60 14.53 21.48
CA PHE A 25 -6.80 13.67 22.35
C PHE A 25 -6.60 12.32 21.66
N GLU A 26 -5.35 11.89 21.52
CA GLU A 26 -4.96 10.60 20.94
C GLU A 26 -3.90 9.98 21.85
N ARG A 27 -3.84 8.65 21.86
CA ARG A 27 -2.76 7.89 22.50
C ARG A 27 -1.96 7.21 21.41
N PHE A 28 -0.64 7.13 21.55
CA PHE A 28 0.18 6.38 20.61
C PHE A 28 0.39 4.97 21.12
N ILE A 29 0.32 3.99 20.21
CA ILE A 29 0.61 2.58 20.55
C ILE A 29 2.01 2.41 21.15
N PHE A 30 2.95 3.30 20.80
CA PHE A 30 4.33 3.30 21.27
C PHE A 30 4.49 3.80 22.71
N ASP A 31 3.47 4.45 23.30
CA ASP A 31 3.49 4.88 24.71
C ASP A 31 3.58 3.68 25.68
N LEU A 32 3.33 2.46 25.17
CA LEU A 32 3.45 1.21 25.91
C LEU A 32 4.91 0.69 25.97
N LEU A 33 5.79 1.13 25.07
CA LEU A 33 7.17 0.60 24.98
C LEU A 33 7.97 0.71 26.29
N PRO A 34 7.91 1.81 27.07
CA PRO A 34 8.63 1.91 28.34
C PRO A 34 8.17 0.89 29.40
N GLN A 35 6.98 0.29 29.25
CA GLN A 35 6.45 -0.71 30.17
C GLN A 35 6.91 -2.13 29.83
N ALA A 36 7.55 -2.33 28.67
CA ALA A 36 8.02 -3.64 28.26
C ALA A 36 9.22 -4.08 29.10
N GLN A 37 9.14 -5.27 29.72
CA GLN A 37 10.25 -5.85 30.49
C GLN A 37 11.42 -6.28 29.58
N ARG A 38 11.11 -6.62 28.32
CA ARG A 38 12.07 -7.06 27.30
C ARG A 38 11.68 -6.48 25.96
N VAL A 39 12.64 -5.89 25.26
CA VAL A 39 12.46 -5.28 23.93
C VAL A 39 13.50 -5.87 22.98
N SER A 40 13.09 -6.19 21.77
CA SER A 40 13.98 -6.54 20.66
C SER A 40 13.65 -5.63 19.47
N VAL A 41 14.68 -5.21 18.74
CA VAL A 41 14.55 -4.39 17.54
C VAL A 41 15.10 -5.19 16.37
N VAL A 42 14.37 -5.22 15.27
CA VAL A 42 14.79 -5.85 14.01
C VAL A 42 14.83 -4.76 12.96
N GLU A 43 16.02 -4.48 12.44
CA GLU A 43 16.20 -3.60 11.30
C GLU A 43 15.86 -4.35 10.01
N VAL A 44 15.23 -3.64 9.08
CA VAL A 44 14.83 -4.19 7.78
C VAL A 44 15.18 -3.19 6.68
N ASP A 45 15.43 -3.69 5.47
CA ASP A 45 15.51 -2.81 4.29
C ASP A 45 14.14 -2.17 4.05
N ARG A 46 14.12 -0.84 4.08
CA ARG A 46 12.93 -0.04 3.82
C ARG A 46 12.28 -0.40 2.49
N ASN A 47 13.07 -0.62 1.44
CA ASN A 47 12.54 -0.87 0.09
C ASN A 47 11.82 -2.22 -0.01
N ASN A 48 12.15 -3.18 0.87
CA ASN A 48 11.52 -4.50 0.90
C ASN A 48 10.30 -4.56 1.84
N CYS A 49 10.27 -3.74 2.88
CA CYS A 49 9.32 -3.88 3.98
C CYS A 49 8.39 -2.68 4.20
N PHE A 50 8.62 -1.52 3.57
CA PHE A 50 7.90 -0.30 3.92
C PHE A 50 7.60 0.63 2.74
N ALA A 51 6.34 0.61 2.29
CA ALA A 51 5.78 1.54 1.31
C ALA A 51 4.41 2.07 1.81
N PRO A 52 4.39 3.12 2.65
CA PRO A 52 3.16 3.61 3.25
C PRO A 52 2.31 4.37 2.23
N LEU A 53 0.98 4.29 2.37
CA LEU A 53 0.02 5.08 1.60
C LEU A 53 -0.57 6.17 2.49
N LYS A 54 -0.14 7.41 2.28
CA LYS A 54 -0.50 8.58 3.11
C LYS A 54 -0.90 9.81 2.30
N ASN A 55 -0.49 9.87 1.04
CA ASN A 55 -0.60 11.05 0.18
C ASN A 55 -1.52 10.78 -1.03
N PRO A 56 -2.11 11.82 -1.64
CA PRO A 56 -2.97 11.66 -2.81
C PRO A 56 -2.20 11.24 -4.08
N LEU A 57 -2.95 10.89 -5.14
CA LEU A 57 -2.43 10.63 -6.49
C LEU A 57 -1.52 11.77 -6.98
N GLY A 58 -0.48 11.40 -7.74
CA GLY A 58 0.52 12.34 -8.26
C GLY A 58 1.54 12.85 -7.24
N SER A 59 1.50 12.37 -6.00
CA SER A 59 2.52 12.69 -5.00
C SER A 59 3.85 11.98 -5.31
N GLN A 60 4.99 12.65 -5.06
CA GLN A 60 6.32 12.08 -5.34
C GLN A 60 6.64 10.85 -4.48
N SER A 61 6.09 10.79 -3.26
CA SER A 61 6.25 9.70 -2.31
C SER A 61 4.96 9.47 -1.52
N ASP A 62 4.89 8.31 -0.88
CA ASP A 62 3.76 7.77 -0.10
C ASP A 62 2.37 7.92 -0.75
N GLY A 63 2.30 8.09 -2.07
CA GLY A 63 1.07 8.10 -2.87
C GLY A 63 0.86 6.77 -3.62
N PRO A 64 -0.29 6.58 -4.28
CA PRO A 64 -0.66 5.32 -4.93
C PRO A 64 0.40 4.82 -5.94
N GLU A 65 0.95 5.70 -6.77
CA GLU A 65 1.92 5.34 -7.81
C GLU A 65 3.26 4.89 -7.20
N HIS A 66 3.69 5.54 -6.11
CA HIS A 66 4.88 5.13 -5.38
C HIS A 66 4.67 3.75 -4.75
N VAL A 67 3.54 3.53 -4.07
CA VAL A 67 3.24 2.24 -3.43
C VAL A 67 3.17 1.12 -4.46
N GLN A 68 2.48 1.34 -5.58
CA GLN A 68 2.41 0.36 -6.67
C GLN A 68 3.81 0.01 -7.19
N ARG A 69 4.65 1.00 -7.51
CA ARG A 69 6.02 0.76 -7.99
C ARG A 69 6.84 -0.04 -6.98
N SER A 70 6.73 0.26 -5.68
CA SER A 70 7.44 -0.45 -4.62
C SER A 70 6.98 -1.91 -4.49
N MET A 71 5.66 -2.16 -4.60
CA MET A 71 5.10 -3.51 -4.58
C MET A 71 5.54 -4.34 -5.79
N LEU A 72 5.53 -3.76 -7.00
CA LEU A 72 6.00 -4.42 -8.22
C LEU A 72 7.51 -4.72 -8.16
N ALA A 73 8.31 -3.79 -7.64
CA ALA A 73 9.74 -4.00 -7.44
C ALA A 73 10.01 -5.14 -6.46
N LYS A 74 9.27 -5.20 -5.36
CA LYS A 74 9.35 -6.32 -4.41
C LYS A 74 8.96 -7.64 -5.05
N ALA A 75 7.86 -7.69 -5.80
CA ALA A 75 7.41 -8.89 -6.48
C ALA A 75 8.45 -9.41 -7.48
N ARG A 76 9.01 -8.52 -8.30
CA ARG A 76 10.12 -8.86 -9.20
C ARG A 76 11.32 -9.43 -8.44
N ALA A 77 11.76 -8.77 -7.37
CA ALA A 77 12.90 -9.24 -6.57
C ALA A 77 12.66 -10.62 -5.96
N MET A 78 11.44 -10.93 -5.52
CA MET A 78 11.11 -12.27 -5.02
C MET A 78 11.15 -13.32 -6.13
N MET A 79 10.62 -13.01 -7.33
CA MET A 79 10.69 -13.91 -8.49
C MET A 79 12.13 -14.20 -8.91
N GLU A 80 12.96 -13.16 -9.02
CA GLU A 80 14.38 -13.28 -9.36
C GLU A 80 15.15 -14.09 -8.31
N SER A 81 14.83 -13.91 -7.03
CA SER A 81 15.41 -14.71 -5.93
C SER A 81 15.00 -16.18 -5.98
N ALA A 82 13.80 -16.48 -6.50
CA ALA A 82 13.32 -17.85 -6.74
C ALA A 82 13.88 -18.48 -8.04
N GLY A 83 14.78 -17.78 -8.75
CA GLY A 83 15.38 -18.25 -9.99
C GLY A 83 14.49 -18.06 -11.22
N VAL A 84 13.46 -17.21 -11.16
CA VAL A 84 12.61 -16.83 -12.30
C VAL A 84 13.20 -15.58 -12.96
N HIS A 85 13.34 -15.59 -14.29
CA HIS A 85 13.77 -14.40 -15.02
C HIS A 85 12.55 -13.56 -15.42
N VAL A 86 12.52 -12.28 -15.05
CA VAL A 86 11.49 -11.34 -15.48
C VAL A 86 12.08 -10.33 -16.46
N ASP A 87 11.51 -10.18 -17.65
CA ASP A 87 12.00 -9.21 -18.65
C ASP A 87 11.83 -7.76 -18.16
N ASP A 88 12.67 -6.85 -18.64
CA ASP A 88 12.61 -5.43 -18.26
C ASP A 88 11.24 -4.81 -18.55
N GLY A 89 10.74 -4.02 -17.61
CA GLY A 89 9.44 -3.33 -17.75
C GLY A 89 8.21 -4.24 -17.61
N ILE A 90 8.37 -5.56 -17.47
CA ILE A 90 7.25 -6.47 -17.21
C ILE A 90 6.78 -6.31 -15.75
N PRO A 91 5.53 -5.90 -15.50
CA PRO A 91 4.97 -5.82 -14.17
C PRO A 91 4.53 -7.21 -13.70
N ILE A 92 5.00 -7.60 -12.52
CA ILE A 92 4.60 -8.85 -11.86
C ILE A 92 3.92 -8.50 -10.54
N GLU A 93 2.77 -9.10 -10.29
CA GLU A 93 2.09 -9.05 -9.00
C GLU A 93 2.03 -10.44 -8.39
N ILE A 94 1.89 -10.49 -7.07
CA ILE A 94 1.87 -11.72 -6.30
C ILE A 94 0.60 -11.74 -5.47
N ASP A 95 -0.09 -12.88 -5.51
CA ASP A 95 -1.22 -13.15 -4.63
C ASP A 95 -0.73 -13.44 -3.21
N CYS A 96 -0.76 -12.41 -2.37
CA CYS A 96 -0.35 -12.49 -0.97
C CYS A 96 -1.21 -13.45 -0.13
N ALA A 97 -2.36 -13.95 -0.63
CA ALA A 97 -3.14 -14.96 0.08
C ALA A 97 -2.48 -16.36 0.02
N HIS A 98 -1.57 -16.57 -0.92
CA HIS A 98 -0.96 -17.88 -1.20
C HIS A 98 0.56 -17.88 -1.24
N ILE A 99 1.19 -16.71 -1.45
CA ILE A 99 2.63 -16.55 -1.54
C ILE A 99 3.02 -15.47 -0.52
N LEU A 100 3.67 -15.88 0.55
CA LEU A 100 4.12 -14.99 1.63
C LEU A 100 5.57 -14.57 1.45
N ASP A 101 6.41 -15.48 0.98
CA ASP A 101 7.83 -15.26 0.76
C ASP A 101 8.35 -16.01 -0.49
N VAL A 102 9.69 -16.01 -0.65
CA VAL A 102 10.37 -16.58 -1.82
C VAL A 102 10.22 -18.10 -1.88
N ASP A 103 10.11 -18.78 -0.74
CA ASP A 103 10.06 -20.25 -0.68
C ASP A 103 8.73 -20.77 -1.28
N ASP A 104 7.66 -20.00 -1.13
CA ASP A 104 6.33 -20.31 -1.68
C ASP A 104 6.29 -20.26 -3.22
N ILE A 105 7.15 -19.48 -3.87
CA ILE A 105 7.08 -19.24 -5.33
C ILE A 105 7.22 -20.54 -6.13
N SER A 106 8.07 -21.46 -5.64
CA SER A 106 8.35 -22.73 -6.30
C SER A 106 7.12 -23.63 -6.48
N HIS A 107 6.06 -23.41 -5.68
CA HIS A 107 4.78 -24.11 -5.80
C HIS A 107 3.93 -23.63 -6.98
N PHE A 108 4.22 -22.45 -7.52
CA PHE A 108 3.43 -21.80 -8.58
C PHE A 108 4.21 -21.69 -9.89
N ILE A 109 5.52 -21.46 -9.80
CA ILE A 109 6.39 -21.24 -10.95
C ILE A 109 7.68 -22.05 -10.77
N ALA A 110 8.04 -22.82 -11.79
CA ALA A 110 9.29 -23.57 -11.79
C ALA A 110 10.49 -22.61 -11.93
N PRO A 111 11.60 -22.84 -11.21
CA PRO A 111 12.86 -22.12 -11.43
C PRO A 111 13.32 -22.21 -12.88
N GLY A 112 13.90 -21.13 -13.40
CA GLY A 112 14.30 -21.00 -14.82
C GLY A 112 13.18 -20.53 -15.76
N THR A 113 11.95 -20.37 -15.27
CA THR A 113 10.86 -19.76 -16.05
C THR A 113 11.23 -18.33 -16.45
N ARG A 114 10.88 -17.94 -17.68
CA ARG A 114 11.05 -16.56 -18.18
C ARG A 114 9.69 -15.90 -18.34
N MET A 115 9.47 -14.79 -17.65
CA MET A 115 8.23 -14.02 -17.68
C MET A 115 8.38 -12.84 -18.64
N THR A 116 7.56 -12.85 -19.70
CA THR A 116 7.67 -11.89 -20.82
C THR A 116 6.41 -11.02 -20.98
N ALA A 117 5.43 -11.16 -20.10
CA ALA A 117 4.17 -10.43 -20.16
C ALA A 117 3.67 -10.12 -18.73
N PRO A 118 2.90 -9.02 -18.55
CA PRO A 118 2.23 -8.72 -17.29
C PRO A 118 1.53 -9.94 -16.71
N THR A 119 1.86 -10.31 -15.48
CA THR A 119 1.37 -11.56 -14.86
C THR A 119 1.11 -11.37 -13.37
N VAL A 120 0.01 -11.94 -12.90
CA VAL A 120 -0.25 -12.15 -11.47
C VAL A 120 0.10 -13.60 -11.13
N VAL A 121 1.01 -13.80 -10.19
CA VAL A 121 1.43 -15.12 -9.73
C VAL A 121 0.65 -15.50 -8.49
N GLY A 122 -0.05 -16.63 -8.55
CA GLY A 122 -0.92 -17.12 -7.48
C GLY A 122 -1.82 -18.23 -7.99
N ARG A 123 -2.81 -18.63 -7.18
CA ARG A 123 -3.89 -19.46 -7.71
C ARG A 123 -4.71 -18.60 -8.66
N SER A 124 -4.82 -19.00 -9.93
CA SER A 124 -5.78 -18.36 -10.84
C SER A 124 -7.18 -18.50 -10.26
N ILE A 125 -7.67 -17.46 -9.60
CA ILE A 125 -9.09 -17.22 -9.52
C ILE A 125 -9.45 -16.56 -10.85
N PRO A 126 -10.35 -17.12 -11.67
CA PRO A 126 -10.84 -16.40 -12.85
C PRO A 126 -11.64 -15.20 -12.36
N ILE A 127 -10.96 -14.07 -12.12
CA ILE A 127 -11.62 -12.79 -11.88
C ILE A 127 -11.29 -11.90 -13.07
N SER A 128 -12.23 -11.82 -14.00
CA SER A 128 -12.24 -10.78 -15.02
C SER A 128 -12.53 -9.44 -14.32
N ILE A 129 -11.49 -8.70 -13.94
CA ILE A 129 -11.65 -7.31 -13.51
C ILE A 129 -11.59 -6.45 -14.77
N THR A 130 -12.75 -6.12 -15.33
CA THR A 130 -12.86 -5.04 -16.31
C THR A 130 -12.71 -3.72 -15.55
N VAL A 131 -11.55 -3.08 -15.65
CA VAL A 131 -11.38 -1.70 -15.18
C VAL A 131 -12.15 -0.80 -16.14
N SER A 132 -13.39 -0.45 -15.78
CA SER A 132 -14.11 0.63 -16.45
C SER A 132 -13.51 1.96 -15.98
N GLU A 133 -12.74 2.61 -16.84
CA GLU A 133 -12.41 4.03 -16.64
C GLU A 133 -13.72 4.83 -16.66
N THR A 134 -14.18 5.29 -15.50
CA THR A 134 -15.22 6.30 -15.42
C THR A 134 -14.88 7.28 -14.30
N PHE A 135 -13.87 8.11 -14.54
CA PHE A 135 -13.73 9.36 -13.81
C PHE A 135 -14.65 10.40 -14.48
N HIS A 136 -15.87 10.49 -13.97
CA HIS A 136 -16.70 11.68 -14.21
C HIS A 136 -16.04 12.87 -13.53
N LYS A 137 -15.38 13.70 -14.34
CA LYS A 137 -14.96 15.04 -13.94
C LYS A 137 -16.24 15.90 -13.85
N THR A 138 -16.87 15.93 -12.69
CA THR A 138 -17.87 16.98 -12.39
C THR A 138 -17.11 18.28 -12.19
N GLN A 139 -17.06 19.12 -13.23
CA GLN A 139 -16.91 20.55 -13.04
C GLN A 139 -18.10 21.06 -12.22
N GLY A 140 -17.82 21.76 -11.12
CA GLY A 140 -18.81 22.47 -10.33
C GLY A 140 -18.24 23.83 -9.94
N ASN A 141 -18.84 24.87 -10.54
CA ASN A 141 -18.84 26.32 -10.27
C ASN A 141 -17.61 26.97 -9.62
#